data_AF-A0A832TXY9-F1
#
_entry.id   AF-A0A832TXY9-F1
#
_cell.length_a   1.000
_cell.length_b   1.000
_cell.length_c   1.000
_cell.angle_alpha   90.00
_cell.angle_beta   90.00
_cell.angle_gamma   90.00
#
_symmetry.space_group_name_H-M   'P 1'
#
loop_
_entity.id
_entity.type
_entity.pdbx_description
1 polymer ?
#
loop_
_entity_poly.entity_id
_entity_poly.type
_entity_poly.pdbx_seq_one_letter_code
_entity_poly.pdbx_strand_id
1 'polypeptide(L)'
;MGSSNGIHKYQHQTIESGVESFMQDINSQYYLKLDEKSFSPVIQISAFLVLKYLGNFTKTEDKKLHPFLFSFPDKKSASVWLEICLLTNFFDEDYYKSEGLSVNELEVGRKYQVYSSIGEFRGIIKDKNEEKFKFKIKDSEIIFKKSIRSIIKNVNQSRQLNKYEHFYRSRKKARQNRTAISKILEPNEGIIINDQVLTSKVLLVAGRGNITSIKNLINTCIIYDEPISKVFAPNNNIILKPDLKDYKVFFEQNKNEQINIFLDWIGRLLEDSKVDDKILELLLEIKSNIEQDEAITSEIDDSFKCIVEEYADTEPRLQKLMDDYYPGISSELPEDLKAVIINDINQIEDYPNTIKGFLDKQIPVIVVTNRMIEKSSDLLFFKRLFDSENGIWKDAYRINWNRSKLNSLINVTSPDSCFMDNPLWKSCQRYARQIIKIDIFQEPDGYNRDEKIWQLVQKIKNLQGFEYLKTSFFQYLNPLLYAFKNSHFIDVDDPVGENGAYPPTKSGSIHPLLS
;
A
#
# COMPACT_ATOMS: atom_id res chain seq x y z
N MET A 1 -19.98 -50.55 2.90
CA MET A 1 -18.69 -49.82 2.87
C MET A 1 -18.81 -48.74 1.81
N GLY A 2 -19.13 -47.51 2.21
CA GLY A 2 -19.33 -46.39 1.30
C GLY A 2 -19.00 -45.07 1.99
N SER A 3 -18.52 -44.13 1.19
CA SER A 3 -18.32 -42.70 1.46
C SER A 3 -17.19 -42.27 2.43
N SER A 4 -15.96 -42.19 1.92
CA SER A 4 -15.00 -41.14 2.33
C SER A 4 -14.90 -39.99 1.30
N ASN A 5 -15.31 -40.23 0.05
CA ASN A 5 -15.24 -39.21 -1.03
C ASN A 5 -16.40 -38.19 -1.04
N GLY A 6 -17.49 -38.43 -0.30
CA GLY A 6 -18.66 -37.53 -0.26
C GLY A 6 -18.49 -36.33 0.70
N ILE A 7 -17.78 -36.53 1.81
CA ILE A 7 -17.66 -35.53 2.88
C ILE A 7 -16.69 -34.40 2.47
N HIS A 8 -15.58 -34.74 1.82
CA HIS A 8 -14.64 -33.74 1.30
C HIS A 8 -15.24 -32.88 0.18
N LYS A 9 -16.09 -33.47 -0.69
CA LYS A 9 -16.71 -32.73 -1.79
C LYS A 9 -17.78 -31.75 -1.29
N TYR A 10 -18.57 -32.16 -0.31
CA TYR A 10 -19.57 -31.29 0.34
C TYR A 10 -18.94 -30.16 1.15
N GLN A 11 -17.87 -30.43 1.91
CA GLN A 11 -17.15 -29.37 2.64
C GLN A 11 -16.48 -28.36 1.69
N HIS A 12 -15.86 -28.83 0.59
CA HIS A 12 -15.28 -27.94 -0.41
C HIS A 12 -16.33 -27.05 -1.09
N GLN A 13 -17.47 -27.61 -1.53
CA GLN A 13 -18.54 -26.83 -2.16
C GLN A 13 -19.16 -25.80 -1.21
N THR A 14 -19.32 -26.13 0.07
CA THR A 14 -19.90 -25.20 1.06
C THR A 14 -18.95 -24.02 1.34
N ILE A 15 -17.64 -24.28 1.38
CA ILE A 15 -16.62 -23.24 1.58
C ILE A 15 -16.50 -22.34 0.34
N GLU A 16 -16.53 -22.92 -0.86
CA GLU A 16 -16.50 -22.16 -2.12
C GLU A 16 -17.71 -21.22 -2.25
N SER A 17 -18.93 -21.71 -1.97
CA SER A 17 -20.14 -20.88 -1.96
C SER A 17 -20.11 -19.76 -0.90
N GLY A 18 -19.47 -20.01 0.25
CA GLY A 18 -19.35 -19.02 1.32
C GLY A 18 -18.39 -17.88 0.97
N VAL A 19 -17.26 -18.20 0.31
CA VAL A 19 -16.29 -17.18 -0.14
C VAL A 19 -16.88 -16.35 -1.28
N GLU A 20 -17.56 -16.96 -2.25
CA GLU A 20 -18.21 -16.22 -3.33
C GLU A 20 -19.28 -15.26 -2.83
N SER A 21 -20.15 -15.71 -1.91
CA SER A 21 -21.16 -14.85 -1.26
C SER A 21 -20.49 -13.70 -0.50
N PHE A 22 -19.44 -13.98 0.27
CA PHE A 22 -18.70 -12.95 1.00
C PHE A 22 -18.07 -11.91 0.07
N MET A 23 -17.50 -12.34 -1.06
CA MET A 23 -16.94 -11.43 -2.06
C MET A 23 -18.03 -10.57 -2.74
N GLN A 24 -19.23 -11.11 -2.97
CA GLN A 24 -20.36 -10.32 -3.49
C GLN A 24 -20.80 -9.26 -2.48
N ASP A 25 -20.91 -9.62 -1.20
CA ASP A 25 -21.26 -8.69 -0.13
C ASP A 25 -20.22 -7.57 0.00
N ILE A 26 -18.93 -7.90 -0.05
CA ILE A 26 -17.83 -6.93 -0.03
C ILE A 26 -17.94 -5.94 -1.20
N ASN A 27 -18.11 -6.45 -2.42
CA ASN A 27 -18.19 -5.63 -3.63
C ASN A 27 -19.43 -4.74 -3.69
N SER A 28 -20.46 -5.01 -2.87
CA SER A 28 -21.66 -4.17 -2.80
C SER A 28 -21.50 -2.94 -1.91
N GLN A 29 -20.47 -2.90 -1.04
CA GLN A 29 -20.35 -1.89 0.01
C GLN A 29 -19.27 -0.84 -0.25
N TYR A 30 -18.26 -1.17 -1.05
CA TYR A 30 -17.08 -0.32 -1.24
C TYR A 30 -16.65 -0.32 -2.70
N TYR A 31 -15.95 0.74 -3.11
CA TYR A 31 -15.38 0.89 -4.44
C TYR A 31 -14.14 0.01 -4.58
N LEU A 32 -14.34 -1.25 -4.99
CA LEU A 32 -13.31 -2.30 -5.05
C LEU A 32 -13.00 -2.79 -6.48
N LYS A 33 -13.44 -2.02 -7.48
CA LYS A 33 -13.19 -2.25 -8.91
C LYS A 33 -12.80 -0.94 -9.57
N LEU A 34 -11.90 -0.96 -10.53
CA LEU A 34 -11.58 0.18 -11.39
C LEU A 34 -11.95 -0.24 -12.82
N ASP A 35 -13.12 0.17 -13.31
CA ASP A 35 -13.69 -0.29 -14.59
C ASP A 35 -14.08 -1.78 -14.62
N GLU A 36 -13.81 -2.44 -15.76
CA GLU A 36 -13.87 -3.87 -16.00
C GLU A 36 -12.81 -4.67 -15.22
N LYS A 37 -11.80 -4.02 -14.63
CA LYS A 37 -10.74 -4.69 -13.86
C LYS A 37 -10.97 -4.53 -12.37
N SER A 38 -10.98 -5.65 -11.64
CA SER A 38 -11.05 -5.63 -10.19
C SER A 38 -9.65 -5.65 -9.57
N PHE A 39 -9.55 -5.25 -8.30
CA PHE A 39 -8.42 -5.67 -7.48
C PHE A 39 -8.48 -7.19 -7.24
N SER A 40 -7.35 -7.80 -6.93
CA SER A 40 -7.28 -9.21 -6.56
C SER A 40 -8.07 -9.45 -5.27
N PRO A 41 -8.60 -10.66 -5.06
CA PRO A 41 -9.39 -10.95 -3.86
C PRO A 41 -8.64 -10.64 -2.55
N VAL A 42 -7.32 -10.77 -2.57
CA VAL A 42 -6.43 -10.47 -1.44
C VAL A 42 -6.49 -8.98 -1.08
N ILE A 43 -6.37 -8.07 -2.06
CA ILE A 43 -6.47 -6.63 -1.82
C ILE A 43 -7.91 -6.23 -1.49
N GLN A 44 -8.91 -6.79 -2.18
CA GLN A 44 -10.32 -6.50 -1.90
C GLN A 44 -10.70 -6.81 -0.44
N ILE A 45 -10.32 -8.00 0.05
CA ILE A 45 -10.59 -8.40 1.44
C ILE A 45 -9.78 -7.55 2.42
N SER A 46 -8.49 -7.29 2.14
CA SER A 46 -7.66 -6.46 3.01
C SER A 46 -8.20 -5.03 3.12
N ALA A 47 -8.58 -4.39 2.02
CA ALA A 47 -9.16 -3.07 2.02
C ALA A 47 -10.52 -3.04 2.73
N PHE A 48 -11.39 -4.02 2.45
CA PHE A 48 -12.66 -4.17 3.16
C PHE A 48 -12.48 -4.22 4.68
N LEU A 49 -11.52 -5.00 5.16
CA LEU A 49 -11.27 -5.13 6.60
C LEU A 49 -10.76 -3.84 7.21
N VAL A 50 -9.92 -3.08 6.50
CA VAL A 50 -9.48 -1.75 6.93
C VAL A 50 -10.62 -0.74 6.92
N LEU A 51 -11.47 -0.72 5.88
CA LEU A 51 -12.62 0.18 5.78
C LEU A 51 -13.70 -0.16 6.81
N LYS A 52 -13.89 -1.45 7.14
CA LYS A 52 -14.75 -1.88 8.24
C LYS A 52 -14.17 -1.55 9.60
N TYR A 53 -12.86 -1.70 9.75
CA TYR A 53 -12.14 -1.26 10.92
C TYR A 53 -12.44 0.22 11.13
N LEU A 54 -12.16 1.07 10.14
CA LEU A 54 -12.50 2.50 10.09
C LEU A 54 -13.96 2.84 10.41
N GLY A 55 -14.92 2.18 9.77
CA GLY A 55 -16.36 2.44 10.03
C GLY A 55 -16.81 2.09 11.46
N ASN A 56 -16.01 1.29 12.18
CA ASN A 56 -16.21 1.01 13.61
C ASN A 56 -15.44 1.97 14.52
N PHE A 57 -14.48 2.79 14.02
CA PHE A 57 -13.80 3.84 14.80
C PHE A 57 -14.79 4.94 15.19
N THR A 58 -15.64 5.36 14.26
CA THR A 58 -16.48 6.56 14.41
C THR A 58 -17.72 6.34 15.28
N LYS A 59 -17.90 5.14 15.86
CA LYS A 59 -19.15 4.74 16.57
C LYS A 59 -18.97 4.47 18.07
N THR A 60 -17.76 4.42 18.59
CA THR A 60 -17.51 4.14 20.02
C THR A 60 -16.32 4.93 20.53
N GLU A 61 -16.57 5.93 21.37
CA GLU A 61 -15.57 6.82 21.97
C GLU A 61 -14.59 6.09 22.93
N ASP A 62 -14.92 4.87 23.37
CA ASP A 62 -14.21 4.17 24.47
C ASP A 62 -13.31 2.99 24.06
N LYS A 63 -13.01 2.79 22.76
CA LYS A 63 -12.14 1.68 22.36
C LYS A 63 -10.70 2.14 22.20
N LYS A 64 -9.78 1.51 22.96
CA LYS A 64 -8.34 1.57 22.65
C LYS A 64 -8.12 1.08 21.23
N LEU A 65 -7.62 1.97 20.39
CA LEU A 65 -7.33 1.70 19.00
C LEU A 65 -5.95 1.06 18.89
N HIS A 66 -5.81 0.12 17.97
CA HIS A 66 -4.57 -0.62 17.76
C HIS A 66 -4.18 -0.62 16.29
N PRO A 67 -2.89 -0.74 15.96
CA PRO A 67 -2.50 -0.90 14.57
C PRO A 67 -3.11 -2.17 13.97
N PHE A 68 -3.42 -2.12 12.67
CA PHE A 68 -3.90 -3.28 11.93
C PHE A 68 -2.77 -3.83 11.08
N LEU A 69 -2.40 -5.09 11.32
CA LEU A 69 -1.27 -5.71 10.64
C LEU A 69 -1.72 -6.71 9.59
N PHE A 70 -1.15 -6.60 8.41
CA PHE A 70 -1.25 -7.59 7.36
C PHE A 70 0.12 -8.17 7.03
N SER A 71 0.20 -9.50 6.91
CA SER A 71 1.35 -10.17 6.33
C SER A 71 1.04 -10.63 4.92
N PHE A 72 1.77 -10.13 3.94
CA PHE A 72 1.64 -10.51 2.54
C PHE A 72 2.91 -11.23 2.03
N PRO A 73 2.78 -12.08 1.00
CA PRO A 73 3.93 -12.63 0.28
C PRO A 73 4.80 -11.57 -0.40
N ASP A 74 4.20 -10.47 -0.87
CA ASP A 74 4.91 -9.30 -1.42
C ASP A 74 4.40 -8.04 -0.76
N LYS A 75 5.10 -7.60 0.30
CA LYS A 75 4.68 -6.45 1.12
C LYS A 75 4.73 -5.13 0.36
N LYS A 76 5.68 -4.94 -0.55
CA LYS A 76 5.88 -3.66 -1.25
C LYS A 76 4.73 -3.40 -2.21
N SER A 77 4.43 -4.39 -3.05
CA SER A 77 3.31 -4.29 -3.98
C SER A 77 1.98 -4.23 -3.23
N ALA A 78 1.82 -5.00 -2.15
CA ALA A 78 0.61 -4.95 -1.33
C ALA A 78 0.38 -3.59 -0.68
N SER A 79 1.43 -2.92 -0.18
CA SER A 79 1.30 -1.59 0.45
C SER A 79 0.78 -0.56 -0.55
N VAL A 80 1.34 -0.53 -1.76
CA VAL A 80 0.90 0.40 -2.82
C VAL A 80 -0.54 0.09 -3.25
N TRP A 81 -0.87 -1.16 -3.54
CA TRP A 81 -2.22 -1.50 -4.02
C TRP A 81 -3.29 -1.34 -2.95
N LEU A 82 -2.97 -1.57 -1.67
CA LEU A 82 -3.86 -1.30 -0.56
C LEU A 82 -4.10 0.21 -0.41
N GLU A 83 -3.05 1.02 -0.51
CA GLU A 83 -3.15 2.49 -0.52
C GLU A 83 -4.09 2.98 -1.61
N ILE A 84 -3.87 2.55 -2.86
CA ILE A 84 -4.72 2.94 -4.00
C ILE A 84 -6.17 2.54 -3.79
N CYS A 85 -6.42 1.34 -3.27
CA CYS A 85 -7.76 0.88 -2.99
C CYS A 85 -8.46 1.74 -1.91
N LEU A 86 -7.75 2.09 -0.82
CA LEU A 86 -8.30 2.95 0.23
C LEU A 86 -8.55 4.37 -0.28
N LEU A 87 -7.57 4.96 -0.95
CA LEU A 87 -7.66 6.32 -1.47
C LEU A 87 -8.80 6.48 -2.48
N THR A 88 -9.04 5.46 -3.30
CA THR A 88 -10.20 5.44 -4.20
C THR A 88 -11.54 5.52 -3.45
N ASN A 89 -11.66 4.83 -2.31
CA ASN A 89 -12.86 4.89 -1.49
C ASN A 89 -12.99 6.25 -0.79
N PHE A 90 -11.89 6.84 -0.32
CA PHE A 90 -11.93 8.18 0.27
C PHE A 90 -12.30 9.26 -0.76
N PHE A 91 -11.82 9.13 -1.99
CA PHE A 91 -12.21 10.02 -3.09
C PHE A 91 -13.67 9.91 -3.49
N ASP A 92 -14.27 8.72 -3.38
CA ASP A 92 -15.72 8.55 -3.57
C ASP A 92 -16.49 9.36 -2.51
N GLU A 93 -16.04 9.34 -1.26
CA GLU A 93 -16.62 10.18 -0.20
C GLU A 93 -16.41 11.68 -0.43
N ASP A 94 -15.20 12.11 -0.84
CA ASP A 94 -14.89 13.51 -1.13
C ASP A 94 -15.73 14.04 -2.30
N TYR A 95 -15.85 13.23 -3.35
CA TYR A 95 -16.69 13.52 -4.50
C TYR A 95 -18.15 13.69 -4.07
N TYR A 96 -18.69 12.77 -3.26
CA TYR A 96 -20.06 12.86 -2.77
C TYR A 96 -20.30 14.09 -1.87
N LYS A 97 -19.35 14.42 -0.98
CA LYS A 97 -19.43 15.61 -0.11
C LYS A 97 -19.33 16.92 -0.89
N SER A 98 -18.60 16.91 -2.00
CA SER A 98 -18.37 18.08 -2.85
C SER A 98 -19.41 18.29 -3.95
N GLU A 99 -20.44 17.44 -4.05
CA GLU A 99 -21.61 17.68 -4.92
C GLU A 99 -22.44 18.90 -4.43
N GLY A 100 -21.84 20.09 -4.55
CA GLY A 100 -22.46 21.39 -4.54
C GLY A 100 -23.11 21.67 -5.90
N LEU A 101 -24.32 22.19 -5.85
CA LEU A 101 -25.25 22.29 -6.97
C LEU A 101 -24.81 23.36 -7.98
N SER A 102 -24.70 23.03 -9.28
CA SER A 102 -24.61 24.07 -10.34
C SER A 102 -25.97 24.68 -10.68
N VAL A 103 -27.06 23.96 -10.37
CA VAL A 103 -28.45 24.42 -10.51
C VAL A 103 -29.20 24.10 -9.23
N ASN A 104 -29.60 25.15 -8.50
CA ASN A 104 -30.21 25.01 -7.18
C ASN A 104 -31.53 24.23 -7.22
N GLU A 105 -32.34 24.36 -8.29
CA GLU A 105 -33.55 23.54 -8.51
C GLU A 105 -33.83 23.35 -10.01
N LEU A 106 -34.12 22.11 -10.43
CA LEU A 106 -34.55 21.79 -11.79
C LEU A 106 -36.09 21.91 -11.87
N GLU A 107 -36.59 22.71 -12.81
CA GLU A 107 -38.03 22.92 -13.00
C GLU A 107 -38.58 21.98 -14.07
N VAL A 108 -39.67 21.29 -13.76
CA VAL A 108 -40.37 20.41 -14.71
C VAL A 108 -40.87 21.23 -15.90
N GLY A 109 -40.61 20.75 -17.11
CA GLY A 109 -40.99 21.42 -18.35
C GLY A 109 -39.95 22.40 -18.90
N ARG A 110 -38.90 22.74 -18.13
CA ARG A 110 -37.80 23.56 -18.64
C ARG A 110 -36.79 22.74 -19.43
N LYS A 111 -36.18 23.39 -20.42
CA LYS A 111 -35.09 22.86 -21.22
C LYS A 111 -33.75 23.14 -20.55
N TYR A 112 -32.90 22.12 -20.54
CA TYR A 112 -31.53 22.16 -20.04
C TYR A 112 -30.59 21.48 -21.04
N GLN A 113 -29.30 21.81 -20.95
CA GLN A 113 -28.26 21.12 -21.69
C GLN A 113 -27.57 20.08 -20.80
N VAL A 114 -27.45 18.87 -21.31
CA VAL A 114 -26.72 17.74 -20.72
C VAL A 114 -25.92 17.05 -21.82
N TYR A 115 -24.61 16.81 -21.62
CA TYR A 115 -23.71 16.30 -22.66
C TYR A 115 -23.86 17.02 -24.00
N SER A 116 -23.82 18.36 -24.00
CA SER A 116 -24.02 19.19 -25.19
C SER A 116 -25.37 19.03 -25.92
N SER A 117 -26.32 18.27 -25.36
CA SER A 117 -27.64 18.01 -25.94
C SER A 117 -28.74 18.65 -25.09
N ILE A 118 -29.77 19.15 -25.75
CA ILE A 118 -30.89 19.85 -25.13
C ILE A 118 -32.03 18.88 -24.90
N GLY A 119 -32.41 18.74 -23.64
CA GLY A 119 -33.54 17.94 -23.18
C GLY A 119 -34.45 18.78 -22.29
N GLU A 120 -35.72 18.39 -22.22
CA GLU A 120 -36.71 18.97 -21.31
C GLU A 120 -36.76 18.12 -20.03
N PHE A 121 -36.60 18.74 -18.87
CA PHE A 121 -36.67 18.02 -17.60
C PHE A 121 -38.11 17.60 -17.29
N ARG A 122 -38.31 16.31 -17.00
CA ARG A 122 -39.63 15.71 -16.74
C ARG A 122 -39.84 15.35 -15.27
N GLY A 123 -38.84 15.56 -14.41
CA GLY A 123 -38.92 15.31 -12.98
C GLY A 123 -37.93 14.24 -12.49
N ILE A 124 -38.09 13.89 -11.22
CA ILE A 124 -37.25 12.92 -10.52
C ILE A 124 -38.04 11.62 -10.35
N ILE A 125 -37.43 10.50 -10.71
CA ILE A 125 -37.93 9.15 -10.45
C ILE A 125 -37.22 8.63 -9.20
N LYS A 126 -37.96 8.09 -8.24
CA LYS A 126 -37.39 7.37 -7.10
C LYS A 126 -37.45 5.87 -7.37
N ASP A 127 -36.29 5.22 -7.42
CA ASP A 127 -36.16 3.78 -7.67
C ASP A 127 -35.18 3.19 -6.65
N LYS A 128 -35.65 2.26 -5.80
CA LYS A 128 -34.84 1.51 -4.81
C LYS A 128 -33.82 2.39 -4.03
N ASN A 129 -34.27 3.51 -3.49
CA ASN A 129 -33.49 4.50 -2.73
C ASN A 129 -32.53 5.40 -3.54
N GLU A 130 -32.56 5.33 -4.88
CA GLU A 130 -31.83 6.27 -5.74
C GLU A 130 -32.79 7.27 -6.41
N GLU A 131 -32.38 8.54 -6.45
CA GLU A 131 -33.04 9.57 -7.25
C GLU A 131 -32.44 9.57 -8.67
N LYS A 132 -33.31 9.47 -9.66
CA LYS A 132 -32.94 9.50 -11.08
C LYS A 132 -33.61 10.68 -11.79
N PHE A 133 -32.89 11.37 -12.66
CA PHE A 133 -33.42 12.49 -13.41
C PHE A 133 -33.97 12.05 -14.76
N LYS A 134 -35.22 12.42 -15.03
CA LYS A 134 -35.90 12.11 -16.29
C LYS A 134 -35.83 13.31 -17.23
N PHE A 135 -35.34 13.09 -18.44
CA PHE A 135 -35.32 14.09 -19.51
C PHE A 135 -36.05 13.57 -20.74
N LYS A 136 -36.89 14.42 -21.34
CA LYS A 136 -37.43 14.20 -22.68
C LYS A 136 -36.50 14.82 -23.71
N ILE A 137 -36.17 14.04 -24.73
CA ILE A 137 -35.53 14.50 -25.96
C ILE A 137 -36.54 14.35 -27.11
N LYS A 138 -36.18 14.78 -28.33
CA LYS A 138 -37.16 14.93 -29.42
C LYS A 138 -37.98 13.67 -29.71
N ASP A 139 -37.32 12.52 -29.65
CA ASP A 139 -37.79 11.21 -30.11
C ASP A 139 -37.68 10.11 -29.05
N SER A 140 -37.32 10.44 -27.81
CA SER A 140 -37.14 9.47 -26.72
C SER A 140 -37.17 10.12 -25.33
N GLU A 141 -37.05 9.30 -24.29
CA GLU A 141 -36.82 9.71 -22.92
C GLU A 141 -35.51 9.11 -22.41
N ILE A 142 -34.77 9.88 -21.61
CA ILE A 142 -33.50 9.47 -21.02
C ILE A 142 -33.61 9.60 -19.52
N ILE A 143 -33.06 8.61 -18.82
CA ILE A 143 -32.98 8.58 -17.38
C ILE A 143 -31.51 8.61 -17.00
N PHE A 144 -31.15 9.50 -16.07
CA PHE A 144 -29.80 9.63 -15.55
C PHE A 144 -29.78 9.42 -14.04
N LYS A 145 -28.61 9.04 -13.52
CA LYS A 145 -28.33 9.13 -12.09
C LYS A 145 -28.28 10.59 -11.64
N LYS A 146 -28.54 10.85 -10.35
CA LYS A 146 -28.44 12.19 -9.76
C LYS A 146 -27.06 12.85 -9.98
N SER A 147 -25.98 12.07 -10.04
CA SER A 147 -24.61 12.59 -10.19
C SER A 147 -24.38 13.42 -11.47
N ILE A 148 -25.22 13.28 -12.50
CA ILE A 148 -25.14 14.15 -13.68
C ILE A 148 -25.49 15.62 -13.37
N ARG A 149 -26.00 15.94 -12.17
CA ARG A 149 -26.43 17.30 -11.80
C ARG A 149 -25.35 18.33 -12.03
N SER A 150 -24.10 17.98 -11.74
CA SER A 150 -22.91 18.82 -11.91
C SER A 150 -22.74 19.37 -13.33
N ILE A 151 -23.17 18.62 -14.36
CA ILE A 151 -22.97 18.97 -15.77
C ILE A 151 -24.22 19.56 -16.44
N ILE A 152 -25.34 19.70 -15.71
CA ILE A 152 -26.56 20.30 -16.24
C ILE A 152 -26.36 21.81 -16.36
N LYS A 153 -26.69 22.37 -17.53
CA LYS A 153 -26.59 23.81 -17.80
C LYS A 153 -27.93 24.39 -18.22
N ASN A 154 -28.20 25.62 -17.78
CA ASN A 154 -29.32 26.40 -18.29
C ASN A 154 -29.14 26.70 -19.77
N VAL A 155 -30.25 26.71 -20.51
CA VAL A 155 -30.26 27.11 -21.93
C VAL A 155 -31.44 28.03 -22.22
N ASN A 156 -31.34 28.76 -23.32
CA ASN A 156 -32.47 29.49 -23.87
C ASN A 156 -33.60 28.52 -24.23
N GLN A 157 -34.80 28.80 -23.73
CA GLN A 157 -35.99 27.96 -23.89
C GLN A 157 -36.50 27.90 -25.34
N SER A 158 -36.06 28.82 -26.21
CA SER A 158 -36.36 28.80 -27.65
C SER A 158 -35.65 27.67 -28.42
N ARG A 159 -34.57 27.09 -27.87
CA ARG A 159 -33.80 26.05 -28.56
C ARG A 159 -34.62 24.76 -28.73
N GLN A 160 -34.43 24.07 -29.86
CA GLN A 160 -35.11 22.79 -30.13
C GLN A 160 -34.48 21.64 -29.34
N LEU A 161 -35.29 20.64 -28.99
CA LEU A 161 -34.79 19.41 -28.39
C LEU A 161 -33.93 18.63 -29.40
N ASN A 162 -32.82 18.07 -28.94
CA ASN A 162 -31.98 17.22 -29.77
C ASN A 162 -32.61 15.82 -29.97
N LYS A 163 -32.21 15.13 -31.04
CA LYS A 163 -32.53 13.71 -31.27
C LYS A 163 -31.69 12.80 -30.38
N TYR A 164 -32.19 11.59 -30.12
CA TYR A 164 -31.50 10.54 -29.36
C TYR A 164 -30.10 10.26 -29.90
N GLU A 165 -29.96 10.19 -31.23
CA GLU A 165 -28.68 9.90 -31.87
C GLU A 165 -27.61 10.97 -31.54
N HIS A 166 -27.99 12.25 -31.52
CA HIS A 166 -27.07 13.32 -31.14
C HIS A 166 -26.65 13.17 -29.69
N PHE A 167 -27.63 12.96 -28.80
CA PHE A 167 -27.37 12.70 -27.39
C PHE A 167 -26.42 11.52 -27.17
N TYR A 168 -26.67 10.38 -27.82
CA TYR A 168 -25.85 9.18 -27.71
C TYR A 168 -24.40 9.44 -28.16
N ARG A 169 -24.22 10.10 -29.32
CA ARG A 169 -22.88 10.48 -29.82
C ARG A 169 -22.16 11.44 -28.87
N SER A 170 -22.86 12.45 -28.35
CA SER A 170 -22.26 13.41 -27.41
C SER A 170 -21.92 12.78 -26.06
N ARG A 171 -22.78 11.89 -25.54
CA ARG A 171 -22.48 11.12 -24.31
C ARG A 171 -21.30 10.18 -24.51
N LYS A 172 -21.21 9.49 -25.65
CA LYS A 172 -20.06 8.64 -25.99
C LYS A 172 -18.76 9.45 -26.05
N LYS A 173 -18.78 10.62 -26.71
CA LYS A 173 -17.63 11.53 -26.76
C LYS A 173 -17.24 12.04 -25.37
N ALA A 174 -18.23 12.41 -24.55
CA ALA A 174 -17.98 12.82 -23.16
C ALA A 174 -17.32 11.70 -22.36
N ARG A 175 -17.78 10.44 -22.49
CA ARG A 175 -17.16 9.28 -21.82
C ARG A 175 -15.72 9.01 -22.26
N GLN A 176 -15.37 9.28 -23.52
CA GLN A 176 -14.01 9.07 -24.05
C GLN A 176 -13.02 10.11 -23.54
N ASN A 177 -13.45 11.36 -23.37
CA ASN A 177 -12.58 12.48 -22.99
C ASN A 177 -12.45 12.67 -21.46
N ARG A 178 -12.75 11.62 -20.66
CA ARG A 178 -12.66 11.67 -19.19
C ARG A 178 -11.23 11.46 -18.70
N THR A 179 -10.89 12.10 -17.58
CA THR A 179 -9.67 11.79 -16.82
C THR A 179 -9.74 10.37 -16.26
N ALA A 180 -8.59 9.76 -15.96
CA ALA A 180 -8.53 8.45 -15.31
C ALA A 180 -9.37 8.43 -14.02
N ILE A 181 -9.25 9.43 -13.15
CA ILE A 181 -10.01 9.48 -11.88
C ILE A 181 -11.52 9.62 -12.10
N SER A 182 -11.96 10.34 -13.14
CA SER A 182 -13.38 10.41 -13.50
C SER A 182 -13.92 9.05 -13.99
N LYS A 183 -13.10 8.28 -14.71
CA LYS A 183 -13.46 6.91 -15.12
C LYS A 183 -13.52 5.97 -13.91
N ILE A 184 -12.65 6.19 -12.92
CA ILE A 184 -12.66 5.47 -11.65
C ILE A 184 -13.95 5.78 -10.91
N LEU A 185 -14.22 7.00 -10.46
CA LEU A 185 -15.33 7.25 -9.52
C LEU A 185 -16.72 7.17 -10.19
N GLU A 186 -16.86 7.55 -11.47
CA GLU A 186 -18.12 7.53 -12.21
C GLU A 186 -18.01 6.73 -13.52
N PRO A 187 -17.81 5.40 -13.46
CA PRO A 187 -17.43 4.58 -14.63
C PRO A 187 -18.50 4.59 -15.74
N ASN A 188 -19.76 4.72 -15.35
CA ASN A 188 -20.91 4.64 -16.24
C ASN A 188 -21.32 5.99 -16.87
N GLU A 189 -20.88 7.11 -16.32
CA GLU A 189 -21.31 8.44 -16.75
C GLU A 189 -20.19 9.25 -17.41
N GLY A 190 -20.54 10.13 -18.34
CA GLY A 190 -19.57 10.99 -19.05
C GLY A 190 -19.10 12.20 -18.24
N ILE A 191 -19.15 12.14 -16.91
CA ILE A 191 -18.85 13.26 -16.02
C ILE A 191 -17.34 13.42 -15.92
N ILE A 192 -16.87 14.67 -15.86
CA ILE A 192 -15.49 15.01 -15.52
C ILE A 192 -15.52 15.55 -14.09
N ILE A 193 -14.83 14.86 -13.20
CA ILE A 193 -14.71 15.23 -11.80
C ILE A 193 -13.68 16.36 -11.69
N ASN A 194 -13.94 17.31 -10.81
CA ASN A 194 -12.97 18.34 -10.47
C ASN A 194 -11.98 17.76 -9.47
N ASP A 195 -10.78 17.38 -9.92
CA ASP A 195 -9.76 16.76 -9.08
C ASP A 195 -9.39 17.59 -7.84
N GLN A 196 -9.62 18.92 -7.85
CA GLN A 196 -9.36 19.80 -6.70
C GLN A 196 -10.22 19.50 -5.47
N VAL A 197 -11.36 18.82 -5.63
CA VAL A 197 -12.24 18.47 -4.50
C VAL A 197 -11.82 17.16 -3.82
N LEU A 198 -10.89 16.43 -4.41
CA LEU A 198 -10.40 15.14 -3.92
C LEU A 198 -9.22 15.38 -2.97
N THR A 199 -9.50 15.84 -1.76
CA THR A 199 -8.48 16.32 -0.81
C THR A 199 -7.91 15.23 0.09
N SER A 200 -8.57 14.08 0.21
CA SER A 200 -8.14 12.99 1.09
C SER A 200 -6.71 12.53 0.81
N LYS A 201 -5.97 12.23 1.88
CA LYS A 201 -4.57 11.82 1.81
C LYS A 201 -4.31 10.50 2.53
N VAL A 202 -3.33 9.74 2.06
CA VAL A 202 -2.74 8.58 2.73
C VAL A 202 -1.24 8.80 2.87
N LEU A 203 -0.71 8.51 4.06
CA LEU A 203 0.72 8.53 4.34
C LEU A 203 1.28 7.12 4.19
N LEU A 204 2.16 6.91 3.22
CA LEU A 204 2.90 5.67 3.01
C LEU A 204 4.33 5.81 3.56
N VAL A 205 4.62 5.07 4.63
CA VAL A 205 5.96 4.93 5.21
C VAL A 205 6.66 3.74 4.55
N ALA A 206 7.58 4.04 3.65
CA ALA A 206 8.24 3.07 2.78
C ALA A 206 9.27 2.18 3.50
N GLY A 207 10.00 2.74 4.47
CA GLY A 207 11.32 2.28 4.91
C GLY A 207 12.44 2.88 4.06
N ARG A 208 13.54 3.31 4.71
CA ARG A 208 14.66 4.06 4.10
C ARG A 208 15.19 3.43 2.79
N GLY A 209 15.29 2.11 2.72
CA GLY A 209 15.77 1.38 1.54
C GLY A 209 14.73 1.13 0.43
N ASN A 210 13.47 1.52 0.63
CA ASN A 210 12.37 1.13 -0.27
C ASN A 210 11.75 2.29 -1.05
N ILE A 211 12.03 3.55 -0.69
CA ILE A 211 11.45 4.72 -1.35
C ILE A 211 11.56 4.63 -2.86
N THR A 212 12.77 4.44 -3.40
CA THR A 212 13.00 4.40 -4.84
C THR A 212 12.20 3.27 -5.50
N SER A 213 12.17 2.09 -4.87
CA SER A 213 11.41 0.96 -5.41
C SER A 213 9.90 1.21 -5.42
N ILE A 214 9.36 1.87 -4.39
CA ILE A 214 7.94 2.23 -4.31
C ILE A 214 7.60 3.35 -5.29
N LYS A 215 8.44 4.40 -5.40
CA LYS A 215 8.30 5.45 -6.41
C LYS A 215 8.27 4.85 -7.82
N ASN A 216 9.15 3.89 -8.10
CA ASN A 216 9.16 3.19 -9.38
C ASN A 216 7.86 2.41 -9.62
N LEU A 217 7.33 1.70 -8.61
CA LEU A 217 6.04 1.01 -8.74
C LEU A 217 4.90 1.99 -9.06
N ILE A 218 4.81 3.11 -8.33
CA ILE A 218 3.79 4.15 -8.54
C ILE A 218 3.92 4.78 -9.95
N ASN A 219 5.15 4.96 -10.45
CA ASN A 219 5.39 5.57 -11.75
C ASN A 219 5.25 4.61 -12.95
N THR A 220 5.32 3.30 -12.72
CA THR A 220 5.30 2.29 -13.80
C THR A 220 3.99 1.52 -13.88
N CYS A 221 3.24 1.42 -12.78
CA CYS A 221 1.93 0.80 -12.79
C CYS A 221 0.93 1.73 -13.48
N ILE A 222 0.18 1.18 -14.44
CA ILE A 222 -0.74 1.93 -15.30
C ILE A 222 -2.19 1.64 -14.90
N ILE A 223 -2.98 2.71 -14.78
CA ILE A 223 -4.42 2.71 -14.58
C ILE A 223 -5.03 3.63 -15.65
N TYR A 224 -5.91 3.09 -16.51
CA TYR A 224 -6.50 3.83 -17.65
C TYR A 224 -5.49 4.55 -18.55
N ASP A 225 -4.42 3.85 -18.95
CA ASP A 225 -3.33 4.37 -19.79
C ASP A 225 -2.49 5.49 -19.14
N GLU A 226 -2.68 5.74 -17.84
CA GLU A 226 -1.94 6.72 -17.07
C GLU A 226 -1.21 6.06 -15.89
N PRO A 227 0.03 6.48 -15.55
CA PRO A 227 0.70 6.02 -14.34
C PRO A 227 -0.12 6.33 -13.08
N ILE A 228 -0.03 5.48 -12.05
CA ILE A 228 -0.67 5.75 -10.74
C ILE A 228 -0.30 7.14 -10.22
N SER A 229 0.96 7.55 -10.39
CA SER A 229 1.40 8.89 -10.01
C SER A 229 0.55 9.98 -10.64
N LYS A 230 0.19 9.86 -11.91
CA LYS A 230 -0.63 10.87 -12.59
C LYS A 230 -2.09 10.86 -12.12
N VAL A 231 -2.63 9.68 -11.79
CA VAL A 231 -4.04 9.52 -11.39
C VAL A 231 -4.30 10.01 -9.96
N PHE A 232 -3.38 9.74 -9.04
CA PHE A 232 -3.53 10.03 -7.60
C PHE A 232 -2.59 11.14 -7.11
N ALA A 233 -2.01 11.92 -8.02
CA ALA A 233 -1.10 13.05 -7.78
C ALA A 233 -0.09 12.84 -6.61
N PRO A 234 1.17 12.46 -6.87
CA PRO A 234 2.13 12.15 -5.81
C PRO A 234 2.47 13.44 -5.06
N ASN A 235 2.61 13.35 -3.74
CA ASN A 235 2.82 14.48 -2.83
C ASN A 235 1.62 15.44 -2.67
N ASN A 236 0.45 15.08 -3.20
CA ASN A 236 -0.81 15.71 -2.81
C ASN A 236 -1.67 14.71 -2.03
N ASN A 237 -2.00 13.56 -2.63
CA ASN A 237 -2.86 12.56 -1.98
C ASN A 237 -2.09 11.32 -1.48
N ILE A 238 -0.97 10.99 -2.13
CA ILE A 238 -0.03 9.95 -1.69
C ILE A 238 1.20 10.63 -1.11
N ILE A 239 1.36 10.59 0.21
CA ILE A 239 2.50 11.16 0.91
C ILE A 239 3.50 10.04 1.18
N LEU A 240 4.64 10.05 0.50
CA LEU A 240 5.66 9.02 0.64
C LEU A 240 6.80 9.48 1.55
N LYS A 241 6.99 8.81 2.68
CA LYS A 241 8.06 9.10 3.65
C LYS A 241 8.93 7.88 3.94
N PRO A 242 10.22 8.05 4.30
CA PRO A 242 11.11 6.93 4.62
C PRO A 242 10.76 6.27 5.95
N ASP A 243 10.44 7.08 6.96
CA ASP A 243 10.16 6.69 8.32
C ASP A 243 9.16 7.70 8.96
N LEU A 244 8.81 7.47 10.22
CA LEU A 244 7.89 8.31 10.99
C LEU A 244 8.60 9.46 11.74
N LYS A 245 9.90 9.67 11.53
CA LYS A 245 10.71 10.63 12.30
C LYS A 245 10.09 12.03 12.31
N ASP A 246 9.62 12.49 11.15
CA ASP A 246 9.06 13.83 10.94
C ASP A 246 7.85 14.13 11.83
N TYR A 247 7.12 13.11 12.26
CA TYR A 247 5.91 13.25 13.08
C TYR A 247 6.16 12.96 14.56
N LYS A 248 7.38 12.57 14.93
CA LYS A 248 7.70 12.17 16.31
C LYS A 248 7.38 13.31 17.29
N VAL A 249 7.96 14.48 17.04
CA VAL A 249 7.83 15.67 17.90
C VAL A 249 6.40 16.21 17.90
N PHE A 250 5.66 16.09 16.79
CA PHE A 250 4.28 16.57 16.69
C PHE A 250 3.36 15.94 17.75
N PHE A 251 3.59 14.68 18.11
CA PHE A 251 2.80 13.99 19.13
C PHE A 251 3.40 14.07 20.54
N GLU A 252 4.50 14.81 20.73
CA GLU A 252 5.09 15.05 22.05
C GLU A 252 4.39 16.23 22.75
N GLN A 253 4.07 16.07 24.04
CA GLN A 253 3.29 17.05 24.79
C GLN A 253 4.02 18.39 25.03
N ASN A 254 5.35 18.42 24.92
CA ASN A 254 6.20 19.57 25.28
C ASN A 254 6.93 20.19 24.07
N LYS A 255 6.42 20.01 22.84
CA LYS A 255 7.06 20.50 21.59
C LYS A 255 7.55 21.95 21.71
N ASN A 256 6.66 22.88 22.04
CA ASN A 256 6.98 24.31 22.02
C ASN A 256 8.02 24.67 23.09
N GLU A 257 7.99 23.99 24.23
CA GLU A 257 8.98 24.17 25.30
C GLU A 257 10.37 23.70 24.84
N GLN A 258 10.47 22.54 24.18
CA GLN A 258 11.74 22.04 23.66
C GLN A 258 12.32 22.94 22.56
N ILE A 259 11.50 23.42 21.63
CA ILE A 259 11.94 24.36 20.58
C ILE A 259 12.47 25.65 21.22
N ASN A 260 11.77 26.20 22.22
CA ASN A 260 12.21 27.41 22.91
C ASN A 260 13.53 27.20 23.67
N ILE A 261 13.71 26.04 24.31
CA ILE A 261 14.98 25.69 24.98
C ILE A 261 16.13 25.63 23.94
N PHE A 262 15.88 25.03 22.78
CA PHE A 262 16.87 24.96 21.70
C PHE A 262 17.24 26.36 21.17
N LEU A 263 16.25 27.22 20.92
CA LEU A 263 16.47 28.60 20.47
C LEU A 263 17.21 29.45 21.50
N ASP A 264 16.96 29.25 22.80
CA ASP A 264 17.70 29.92 23.88
C ASP A 264 19.19 29.54 23.84
N TRP A 265 19.49 28.25 23.65
CA TRP A 265 20.87 27.79 23.52
C TRP A 265 21.58 28.31 22.28
N ILE A 266 20.90 28.37 21.13
CA ILE A 266 21.44 29.03 19.94
C ILE A 266 21.72 30.50 20.27
N GLY A 267 20.79 31.20 20.93
CA GLY A 267 20.98 32.58 21.37
C GLY A 267 22.24 32.79 22.20
N ARG A 268 22.53 31.89 23.14
CA ARG A 268 23.75 31.95 23.96
C ARG A 268 25.03 31.75 23.14
N LEU A 269 25.01 30.92 22.10
CA LEU A 269 26.15 30.76 21.19
C LEU A 269 26.35 32.01 20.34
N LEU A 270 25.26 32.65 19.91
CA LEU A 270 25.29 33.87 19.10
C LEU A 270 25.88 35.08 19.84
N GLU A 271 25.79 35.11 21.16
CA GLU A 271 26.34 36.18 22.01
C GLU A 271 27.82 35.96 22.37
N ASP A 272 28.40 34.79 22.08
CA ASP A 272 29.77 34.47 22.44
C ASP A 272 30.75 34.94 21.35
N SER A 273 31.50 35.99 21.67
CA SER A 273 32.50 36.61 20.78
C SER A 273 33.67 35.69 20.40
N LYS A 274 33.74 34.47 20.93
CA LYS A 274 34.77 33.47 20.59
C LYS A 274 34.36 32.51 19.49
N VAL A 275 33.09 32.50 19.10
CA VAL A 275 32.58 31.66 18.01
C VAL A 275 32.96 32.29 16.67
N ASP A 276 33.31 31.46 15.69
CA ASP A 276 33.67 31.91 14.34
C ASP A 276 32.48 32.59 13.65
N ASP A 277 32.74 33.72 12.98
CA ASP A 277 31.72 34.55 12.32
C ASP A 277 30.86 33.75 11.32
N LYS A 278 31.45 32.75 10.62
CA LYS A 278 30.68 31.91 9.70
C LYS A 278 29.68 31.01 10.42
N ILE A 279 30.06 30.46 11.57
CA ILE A 279 29.15 29.66 12.40
C ILE A 279 28.02 30.54 12.91
N LEU A 280 28.33 31.78 13.32
CA LEU A 280 27.33 32.75 13.77
C LEU A 280 26.31 33.08 12.67
N GLU A 281 26.76 33.34 11.44
CA GLU A 281 25.86 33.60 10.29
C GLU A 281 24.91 32.42 10.02
N LEU A 282 25.45 31.19 10.01
CA LEU A 282 24.66 29.98 9.78
C LEU A 282 23.65 29.70 10.91
N LEU A 283 24.04 29.92 12.17
CA LEU A 283 23.16 29.76 13.32
C LEU A 283 22.07 30.85 13.36
N LEU A 284 22.37 32.08 12.94
CA LEU A 284 21.39 33.15 12.78
C LEU A 284 20.34 32.79 11.75
N GLU A 285 20.74 32.23 10.60
CA GLU A 285 19.83 31.77 9.57
C GLU A 285 18.90 30.67 10.09
N ILE A 286 19.45 29.66 10.79
CA ILE A 286 18.65 28.59 11.41
C ILE A 286 17.66 29.16 12.42
N LYS A 287 18.11 30.05 13.31
CA LYS A 287 17.25 30.66 14.32
C LYS A 287 16.08 31.40 13.66
N SER A 288 16.37 32.23 12.66
CA SER A 288 15.37 32.99 11.92
C SER A 288 14.35 32.08 11.21
N ASN A 289 14.81 30.99 10.60
CA ASN A 289 13.92 30.05 9.89
C ASN A 289 13.00 29.32 10.86
N ILE A 290 13.49 28.89 12.03
CA ILE A 290 12.66 28.24 13.05
C ILE A 290 11.64 29.22 13.64
N GLU A 291 12.05 30.47 13.91
CA GLU A 291 11.14 31.51 14.43
C GLU A 291 10.03 31.86 13.43
N GLN A 292 10.32 31.81 12.13
CA GLN A 292 9.33 32.04 11.07
C GLN A 292 8.37 30.86 10.92
N ASP A 293 8.88 29.63 10.91
CA ASP A 293 8.08 28.42 10.64
C ASP A 293 7.42 27.84 11.90
N GLU A 294 7.77 28.35 13.10
CA GLU A 294 7.39 27.82 14.41
C GLU A 294 7.67 26.30 14.57
N ALA A 295 8.62 25.79 13.79
CA ALA A 295 8.93 24.37 13.69
C ALA A 295 10.32 24.13 13.09
N ILE A 296 10.88 22.95 13.39
CA ILE A 296 12.08 22.45 12.72
C ILE A 296 11.63 21.60 11.53
N THR A 297 11.79 22.14 10.32
CA THR A 297 11.49 21.44 9.07
C THR A 297 12.61 20.47 8.70
N SER A 298 12.39 19.61 7.69
CA SER A 298 13.44 18.73 7.18
C SER A 298 14.63 19.51 6.62
N GLU A 299 14.38 20.65 5.99
CA GLU A 299 15.43 21.51 5.42
C GLU A 299 16.28 22.13 6.53
N ILE A 300 15.64 22.60 7.61
CA ILE A 300 16.34 23.09 8.81
C ILE A 300 17.12 21.95 9.48
N ASP A 301 16.57 20.74 9.59
CA ASP A 301 17.25 19.57 10.18
C ASP A 301 18.51 19.18 9.42
N ASP A 302 18.44 19.16 8.08
CA ASP A 302 19.58 18.84 7.24
C ASP A 302 20.65 19.95 7.32
N SER A 303 20.25 21.23 7.25
CA SER A 303 21.18 22.35 7.41
C SER A 303 21.88 22.35 8.77
N PHE A 304 21.13 22.12 9.86
CA PHE A 304 21.72 22.08 11.20
C PHE A 304 22.71 20.93 11.36
N LYS A 305 22.37 19.73 10.87
CA LYS A 305 23.31 18.59 10.90
C LYS A 305 24.56 18.86 10.09
N CYS A 306 24.45 19.45 8.89
CA CYS A 306 25.63 19.82 8.11
C CYS A 306 26.55 20.76 8.88
N ILE A 307 25.99 21.75 9.59
CA ILE A 307 26.79 22.66 10.44
C ILE A 307 27.49 21.88 11.56
N VAL A 308 26.78 20.97 12.23
CA VAL A 308 27.37 20.15 13.29
C VAL A 308 28.47 19.24 12.72
N GLU A 309 28.22 18.56 11.61
CA GLU A 309 29.20 17.68 10.97
C GLU A 309 30.47 18.43 10.51
N GLU A 310 30.32 19.66 10.01
CA GLU A 310 31.45 20.45 9.50
C GLU A 310 32.22 21.17 10.61
N TYR A 311 31.54 21.67 11.65
CA TYR A 311 32.12 22.59 12.63
C TYR A 311 32.22 22.04 14.07
N ALA A 312 31.71 20.83 14.37
CA ALA A 312 31.77 20.29 15.73
C ALA A 312 33.20 20.10 16.27
N ASP A 313 34.17 19.83 15.40
CA ASP A 313 35.58 19.71 15.81
C ASP A 313 36.15 21.05 16.30
N THR A 314 35.72 22.15 15.68
CA THR A 314 36.15 23.51 16.03
C THR A 314 35.31 24.15 17.13
N GLU A 315 34.02 23.84 17.20
CA GLU A 315 33.08 24.30 18.21
C GLU A 315 32.31 23.09 18.80
N PRO A 316 32.88 22.39 19.79
CA PRO A 316 32.29 21.18 20.36
C PRO A 316 30.92 21.40 21.01
N ARG A 317 30.55 22.64 21.34
CA ARG A 317 29.21 22.95 21.86
C ARG A 317 28.12 22.69 20.82
N LEU A 318 28.41 22.71 19.53
CA LEU A 318 27.46 22.34 18.47
C LEU A 318 27.05 20.87 18.57
N GLN A 319 28.00 19.96 18.82
CA GLN A 319 27.70 18.55 19.03
C GLN A 319 26.86 18.36 20.31
N LYS A 320 27.22 19.06 21.38
CA LYS A 320 26.44 19.04 22.63
C LYS A 320 25.01 19.57 22.43
N LEU A 321 24.86 20.62 21.62
CA LEU A 321 23.57 21.18 21.26
C LEU A 321 22.70 20.16 20.51
N MET A 322 23.30 19.43 19.56
CA MET A 322 22.65 18.34 18.82
C MET A 322 22.21 17.19 19.74
N ASP A 323 23.06 16.77 20.67
CA ASP A 323 22.81 15.59 21.50
C ASP A 323 21.82 15.85 22.64
N ASP A 324 21.92 17.03 23.29
CA ASP A 324 21.20 17.30 24.55
C ASP A 324 19.92 18.12 24.36
N TYR A 325 19.86 19.01 23.36
CA TYR A 325 18.81 20.04 23.28
C TYR A 325 18.07 20.09 21.95
N TYR A 326 18.56 19.39 20.91
CA TYR A 326 17.94 19.44 19.60
C TYR A 326 16.59 18.70 19.60
N PRO A 327 15.46 19.38 19.32
CA PRO A 327 14.13 18.78 19.38
C PRO A 327 13.90 17.74 18.27
N GLY A 328 14.60 17.90 17.14
CA GLY A 328 14.35 17.14 15.92
C GLY A 328 13.21 17.72 15.08
N ILE A 329 12.97 17.09 13.92
CA ILE A 329 11.97 17.52 12.95
C ILE A 329 10.57 17.51 13.58
N SER A 330 9.83 18.60 13.39
CA SER A 330 8.43 18.74 13.76
C SER A 330 7.60 19.11 12.53
N SER A 331 7.17 18.11 11.78
CA SER A 331 6.18 18.34 10.71
C SER A 331 4.76 18.28 11.27
N GLU A 332 3.89 19.21 10.85
CA GLU A 332 2.47 19.10 11.11
C GLU A 332 1.84 17.91 10.38
N LEU A 333 0.68 17.47 10.89
CA LEU A 333 -0.11 16.48 10.18
C LEU A 333 -0.69 17.08 8.89
N PRO A 334 -0.56 16.38 7.75
CA PRO A 334 -1.22 16.80 6.52
C PRO A 334 -2.73 16.92 6.73
N GLU A 335 -3.32 18.02 6.26
CA GLU A 335 -4.77 18.17 6.22
C GLU A 335 -5.42 17.02 5.44
N ASP A 336 -6.59 16.56 5.90
CA ASP A 336 -7.35 15.44 5.33
C ASP A 336 -6.61 14.10 5.26
N LEU A 337 -5.60 13.87 6.12
CA LEU A 337 -4.98 12.55 6.28
C LEU A 337 -6.00 11.52 6.82
N LYS A 338 -6.32 10.50 6.01
CA LYS A 338 -7.32 9.47 6.32
C LYS A 338 -6.72 8.16 6.81
N ALA A 339 -5.45 7.87 6.51
CA ALA A 339 -4.78 6.65 6.93
C ALA A 339 -3.25 6.75 6.87
N VAL A 340 -2.57 5.92 7.66
CA VAL A 340 -1.12 5.69 7.60
C VAL A 340 -0.87 4.23 7.24
N ILE A 341 -0.08 3.97 6.20
CA ILE A 341 0.37 2.64 5.81
C ILE A 341 1.88 2.54 6.05
N ILE A 342 2.30 1.54 6.81
CA ILE A 342 3.69 1.30 7.18
C ILE A 342 4.17 0.01 6.52
N ASN A 343 5.04 0.12 5.51
CA ASN A 343 5.66 -1.03 4.84
C ASN A 343 6.91 -1.57 5.56
N ASP A 344 7.45 -0.82 6.53
CA ASP A 344 8.59 -1.24 7.33
C ASP A 344 8.18 -1.51 8.77
N ILE A 345 8.15 -2.78 9.15
CA ILE A 345 7.65 -3.19 10.47
C ILE A 345 8.50 -2.62 11.61
N ASN A 346 9.79 -2.32 11.40
CA ASN A 346 10.65 -1.77 12.44
C ASN A 346 10.12 -0.43 12.98
N GLN A 347 9.40 0.32 12.15
CA GLN A 347 8.78 1.59 12.55
C GLN A 347 7.82 1.45 13.74
N ILE A 348 7.25 0.28 13.97
CA ILE A 348 6.34 0.05 15.08
C ILE A 348 7.05 -0.21 16.42
N GLU A 349 8.32 -0.61 16.38
CA GLU A 349 9.22 -0.70 17.53
C GLU A 349 9.92 0.66 17.76
N ASP A 350 10.33 1.33 16.69
CA ASP A 350 11.06 2.60 16.73
C ASP A 350 10.20 3.80 17.14
N TYR A 351 8.93 3.85 16.70
CA TYR A 351 8.03 4.99 16.88
C TYR A 351 6.66 4.63 17.51
N PRO A 352 6.62 3.92 18.66
CA PRO A 352 5.35 3.45 19.23
C PRO A 352 4.45 4.58 19.69
N ASN A 353 5.02 5.67 20.22
CA ASN A 353 4.25 6.84 20.68
C ASN A 353 3.66 7.63 19.51
N THR A 354 4.40 7.77 18.40
CA THR A 354 3.90 8.40 17.18
C THR A 354 2.72 7.62 16.60
N ILE A 355 2.80 6.28 16.57
CA ILE A 355 1.69 5.41 16.14
C ILE A 355 0.47 5.59 17.05
N LYS A 356 0.66 5.62 18.38
CA LYS A 356 -0.43 5.92 19.32
C LYS A 356 -1.05 7.29 19.04
N GLY A 357 -0.22 8.31 18.79
CA GLY A 357 -0.68 9.65 18.43
C GLY A 357 -1.58 9.69 17.20
N PHE A 358 -1.24 8.96 16.13
CA PHE A 358 -2.12 8.82 14.96
C PHE A 358 -3.45 8.14 15.33
N LEU A 359 -3.40 7.05 16.10
CA LEU A 359 -4.58 6.31 16.53
C LEU A 359 -5.49 7.15 17.43
N ASP A 360 -4.92 7.94 18.35
CA ASP A 360 -5.65 8.86 19.24
C ASP A 360 -6.34 9.99 18.45
N LYS A 361 -5.75 10.39 17.31
CA LYS A 361 -6.38 11.30 16.33
C LYS A 361 -7.39 10.60 15.41
N GLN A 362 -7.74 9.34 15.69
CA GLN A 362 -8.62 8.49 14.88
C GLN A 362 -8.13 8.24 13.44
N ILE A 363 -6.81 8.32 13.22
CA ILE A 363 -6.18 7.97 11.94
C ILE A 363 -5.70 6.51 12.04
N PRO A 364 -6.24 5.58 11.23
CA PRO A 364 -5.84 4.18 11.29
C PRO A 364 -4.39 4.03 10.86
N VAL A 365 -3.66 3.18 11.60
CA VAL A 365 -2.31 2.76 11.24
C VAL A 365 -2.34 1.32 10.76
N ILE A 366 -2.04 1.12 9.48
CA ILE A 366 -1.99 -0.19 8.82
C ILE A 366 -0.52 -0.58 8.63
N VAL A 367 -0.10 -1.70 9.17
CA VAL A 367 1.28 -2.18 9.06
C VAL A 367 1.31 -3.37 8.11
N VAL A 368 2.09 -3.24 7.05
CA VAL A 368 2.23 -4.24 5.99
C VAL A 368 3.59 -4.91 6.13
N THR A 369 3.56 -6.20 6.46
CA THR A 369 4.74 -6.99 6.81
C THR A 369 4.99 -8.06 5.78
N ASN A 370 6.27 -8.47 5.66
CA ASN A 370 6.62 -9.60 4.82
C ASN A 370 6.35 -10.89 5.59
N ARG A 371 5.89 -11.91 4.89
CA ARG A 371 5.83 -13.26 5.44
C ARG A 371 7.19 -13.96 5.49
N MET A 372 8.11 -13.57 4.62
CA MET A 372 9.45 -14.15 4.59
C MET A 372 10.22 -13.68 5.82
N ILE A 373 10.47 -14.62 6.73
CA ILE A 373 11.40 -14.46 7.86
C ILE A 373 12.78 -14.76 7.29
N GLU A 374 13.59 -13.74 7.09
CA GLU A 374 14.92 -13.89 6.51
C GLU A 374 15.93 -14.34 7.57
N LYS A 375 15.73 -13.93 8.83
CA LYS A 375 16.63 -14.22 9.95
C LYS A 375 15.87 -14.71 11.17
N SER A 376 16.52 -15.56 11.96
CA SER A 376 15.97 -16.04 13.25
C SER A 376 15.76 -14.90 14.27
N SER A 377 16.51 -13.80 14.17
CA SER A 377 16.29 -12.57 14.93
C SER A 377 14.89 -12.00 14.74
N ASP A 378 14.31 -12.15 13.54
CA ASP A 378 13.01 -11.58 13.20
C ASP A 378 11.89 -12.31 13.96
N LEU A 379 12.05 -13.61 14.24
CA LEU A 379 11.13 -14.38 15.09
C LEU A 379 11.10 -13.83 16.51
N LEU A 380 12.26 -13.48 17.07
CA LEU A 380 12.34 -12.88 18.41
C LEU A 380 11.68 -11.50 18.42
N PHE A 381 11.91 -10.71 17.38
CA PHE A 381 11.26 -9.41 17.20
C PHE A 381 9.72 -9.52 17.21
N PHE A 382 9.15 -10.42 16.41
CA PHE A 382 7.70 -10.66 16.39
C PHE A 382 7.15 -11.16 17.74
N LYS A 383 7.90 -12.04 18.42
CA LYS A 383 7.51 -12.53 19.75
C LYS A 383 7.47 -11.39 20.77
N ARG A 384 8.47 -10.51 20.79
CA ARG A 384 8.49 -9.37 21.72
C ARG A 384 7.35 -8.39 21.47
N LEU A 385 7.08 -8.05 20.22
CA LEU A 385 6.05 -7.07 19.86
C LEU A 385 4.64 -7.51 20.23
N PHE A 386 4.36 -8.80 20.06
CA PHE A 386 3.03 -9.38 20.25
C PHE A 386 2.94 -10.33 21.45
N ASP A 387 3.90 -10.24 22.37
CA ASP A 387 3.87 -10.99 23.62
C ASP A 387 2.59 -10.66 24.39
N SER A 388 1.86 -11.69 24.84
CA SER A 388 0.54 -11.49 25.47
C SER A 388 0.62 -10.78 26.81
N GLU A 389 1.76 -10.85 27.50
CA GLU A 389 1.94 -10.24 28.81
C GLU A 389 2.47 -8.82 28.66
N ASN A 390 3.59 -8.67 27.94
CA ASN A 390 4.41 -7.45 27.93
C ASN A 390 4.56 -6.81 26.54
N GLY A 391 3.91 -7.35 25.51
CA GLY A 391 4.03 -6.84 24.14
C GLY A 391 3.37 -5.47 23.98
N ILE A 392 4.11 -4.52 23.41
CA ILE A 392 3.63 -3.15 23.14
C ILE A 392 2.35 -3.18 22.28
N TRP A 393 2.24 -4.15 21.36
CA TRP A 393 1.15 -4.28 20.41
C TRP A 393 0.39 -5.61 20.56
N LYS A 394 0.31 -6.14 21.79
CA LYS A 394 -0.34 -7.45 22.07
C LYS A 394 -1.78 -7.57 21.55
N ASP A 395 -2.53 -6.48 21.60
CA ASP A 395 -3.94 -6.42 21.20
C ASP A 395 -4.14 -5.97 19.74
N ALA A 396 -3.06 -5.90 18.95
CA ALA A 396 -3.14 -5.49 17.57
C ALA A 396 -3.87 -6.52 16.68
N TYR A 397 -4.70 -6.01 15.77
CA TYR A 397 -5.38 -6.84 14.78
C TYR A 397 -4.36 -7.40 13.79
N ARG A 398 -4.39 -8.71 13.55
CA ARG A 398 -3.36 -9.39 12.74
C ARG A 398 -3.99 -10.33 11.73
N ILE A 399 -3.70 -10.12 10.45
CA ILE A 399 -4.12 -10.98 9.36
C ILE A 399 -2.91 -11.46 8.57
N ASN A 400 -2.66 -12.76 8.65
CA ASN A 400 -1.66 -13.41 7.84
C ASN A 400 -2.31 -14.06 6.61
N TRP A 401 -1.91 -13.64 5.40
CA TRP A 401 -2.27 -14.30 4.15
C TRP A 401 -1.53 -15.63 4.01
N ASN A 402 -2.10 -16.65 4.66
CA ASN A 402 -1.49 -17.97 4.76
C ASN A 402 -1.71 -18.83 3.48
N ARG A 403 -0.97 -19.95 3.31
CA ARG A 403 -1.15 -20.81 2.11
C ARG A 403 -2.59 -21.33 1.98
N SER A 404 -3.21 -21.70 3.10
CA SER A 404 -4.58 -22.19 3.15
C SER A 404 -5.56 -21.12 2.66
N LYS A 405 -5.53 -19.90 3.24
CA LYS A 405 -6.38 -18.77 2.83
C LYS A 405 -6.20 -18.42 1.35
N LEU A 406 -4.95 -18.38 0.87
CA LEU A 406 -4.66 -18.09 -0.52
C LEU A 406 -5.17 -19.18 -1.46
N ASN A 407 -5.00 -20.46 -1.12
CA ASN A 407 -5.54 -21.56 -1.92
C ASN A 407 -7.07 -21.53 -2.01
N SER A 408 -7.76 -21.19 -0.91
CA SER A 408 -9.22 -20.99 -0.95
C SER A 408 -9.63 -19.91 -1.95
N LEU A 409 -8.90 -18.78 -1.98
CA LEU A 409 -9.17 -17.70 -2.94
C LEU A 409 -8.83 -18.10 -4.38
N ILE A 410 -7.72 -18.82 -4.59
CA ILE A 410 -7.30 -19.28 -5.92
C ILE A 410 -8.33 -20.22 -6.54
N ASN A 411 -8.95 -21.09 -5.72
CA ASN A 411 -9.92 -22.07 -6.21
C ASN A 411 -11.23 -21.44 -6.71
N VAL A 412 -11.66 -20.33 -6.09
CA VAL A 412 -12.89 -19.60 -6.49
C VAL A 412 -12.64 -18.50 -7.53
N THR A 413 -11.38 -18.24 -7.86
CA THR A 413 -11.03 -17.21 -8.85
C THR A 413 -10.97 -17.82 -10.25
N SER A 414 -11.69 -17.22 -11.21
CA SER A 414 -11.62 -17.68 -12.59
C SER A 414 -10.18 -17.59 -13.14
N PRO A 415 -9.69 -18.62 -13.86
CA PRO A 415 -8.36 -18.59 -14.48
C PRO A 415 -8.14 -17.40 -15.43
N ASP A 416 -9.23 -16.91 -16.03
CA ASP A 416 -9.20 -15.80 -17.00
C ASP A 416 -9.30 -14.42 -16.34
N SER A 417 -9.39 -14.35 -15.00
CA SER A 417 -9.47 -13.08 -14.28
C SER A 417 -8.18 -12.26 -14.43
N CYS A 418 -8.32 -11.03 -14.89
CA CYS A 418 -7.24 -10.06 -14.98
C CYS A 418 -7.41 -8.97 -13.92
N PHE A 419 -6.53 -8.96 -12.93
CA PHE A 419 -6.55 -7.98 -11.85
C PHE A 419 -5.64 -6.78 -12.14
N MET A 420 -5.95 -5.64 -11.52
CA MET A 420 -5.09 -4.45 -11.57
C MET A 420 -3.72 -4.72 -10.93
N ASP A 421 -3.73 -5.40 -9.79
CA ASP A 421 -2.57 -5.82 -9.00
C ASP A 421 -2.09 -7.23 -9.38
N ASN A 422 -2.21 -7.62 -10.66
CA ASN A 422 -1.83 -8.96 -11.12
C ASN A 422 -0.39 -9.39 -10.73
N PRO A 423 0.63 -8.51 -10.72
CA PRO A 423 1.95 -8.88 -10.20
C PRO A 423 1.93 -9.38 -8.75
N LEU A 424 1.18 -8.69 -7.88
CA LEU A 424 0.98 -9.11 -6.49
C LEU A 424 0.21 -10.44 -6.44
N TRP A 425 -0.88 -10.55 -7.21
CA TRP A 425 -1.67 -11.79 -7.25
C TRP A 425 -0.85 -13.00 -7.70
N LYS A 426 0.01 -12.84 -8.72
CA LYS A 426 0.96 -13.88 -9.15
C LYS A 426 1.94 -14.25 -8.04
N SER A 427 2.46 -13.28 -7.29
CA SER A 427 3.30 -13.54 -6.11
C SER A 427 2.55 -14.36 -5.05
N CYS A 428 1.27 -14.05 -4.79
CA CYS A 428 0.40 -14.82 -3.90
C CYS A 428 0.16 -16.25 -4.41
N GLN A 429 -0.14 -16.42 -5.70
CA GLN A 429 -0.33 -17.74 -6.32
C GLN A 429 0.93 -18.60 -6.25
N ARG A 430 2.08 -18.03 -6.60
CA ARG A 430 3.38 -18.70 -6.50
C ARG A 430 3.65 -19.16 -5.07
N TYR A 431 3.43 -18.28 -4.12
CA TYR A 431 3.62 -18.57 -2.70
C TYR A 431 2.70 -19.70 -2.20
N ALA A 432 1.42 -19.69 -2.62
CA ALA A 432 0.43 -20.68 -2.20
C ALA A 432 0.71 -22.08 -2.77
N ARG A 433 1.18 -22.14 -4.01
CA ARG A 433 1.49 -23.37 -4.75
C ARG A 433 2.91 -23.89 -4.54
N GLN A 434 3.77 -23.14 -3.84
CA GLN A 434 5.16 -23.52 -3.65
C GLN A 434 5.28 -24.83 -2.86
N ILE A 435 5.95 -25.81 -3.47
CA ILE A 435 6.36 -27.06 -2.83
C ILE A 435 7.88 -26.97 -2.64
N ILE A 436 8.35 -27.08 -1.40
CA ILE A 436 9.79 -27.15 -1.10
C ILE A 436 10.10 -28.63 -0.91
N LYS A 437 10.90 -29.21 -1.80
CA LYS A 437 11.49 -30.53 -1.62
C LYS A 437 12.89 -30.35 -1.06
N ILE A 438 13.20 -31.04 0.02
CA ILE A 438 14.53 -31.07 0.63
C ILE A 438 14.99 -32.50 0.50
N ASP A 439 15.88 -32.76 -0.45
CA ASP A 439 16.50 -34.07 -0.60
C ASP A 439 17.70 -34.12 0.34
N ILE A 440 17.59 -35.00 1.35
CA ILE A 440 18.66 -35.24 2.32
C ILE A 440 19.36 -36.53 1.90
N PHE A 441 20.57 -36.40 1.37
CA PHE A 441 21.41 -37.54 1.03
C PHE A 441 22.10 -38.05 2.29
N GLN A 442 21.88 -39.32 2.64
CA GLN A 442 22.69 -40.02 3.63
C GLN A 442 23.89 -40.62 2.89
N GLU A 443 25.11 -40.27 3.28
CA GLU A 443 26.31 -40.94 2.76
C GLU A 443 26.36 -42.40 3.24
N PRO A 444 26.74 -43.36 2.36
CA PRO A 444 28.03 -43.34 1.68
C PRO A 444 28.06 -42.90 0.19
N ASP A 445 26.91 -42.80 -0.49
CA ASP A 445 26.88 -42.56 -1.95
C ASP A 445 26.47 -41.13 -2.36
N GLY A 446 26.33 -40.22 -1.38
CA GLY A 446 25.77 -38.87 -1.57
C GLY A 446 26.81 -37.76 -1.60
N TYR A 447 27.48 -37.55 -2.74
CA TYR A 447 28.23 -36.34 -3.11
C TYR A 447 29.10 -35.70 -2.00
N ASN A 448 30.37 -36.13 -1.96
CA ASN A 448 31.54 -35.51 -1.29
C ASN A 448 31.80 -34.02 -1.71
N ARG A 449 30.88 -33.33 -2.37
CA ARG A 449 30.99 -31.92 -2.76
C ARG A 449 30.91 -30.98 -1.56
N ASP A 450 30.11 -31.29 -0.54
CA ASP A 450 29.99 -30.45 0.66
C ASP A 450 31.28 -30.40 1.45
N GLU A 451 31.86 -31.57 1.68
CA GLU A 451 33.16 -31.70 2.32
C GLU A 451 34.25 -31.02 1.47
N LYS A 452 34.29 -31.26 0.15
CA LYS A 452 35.28 -30.65 -0.75
C LYS A 452 35.17 -29.13 -0.85
N ILE A 453 33.96 -28.58 -0.92
CA ILE A 453 33.73 -27.13 -0.94
C ILE A 453 34.21 -26.54 0.39
N TRP A 454 33.87 -27.17 1.52
CA TRP A 454 34.34 -26.72 2.83
C TRP A 454 35.86 -26.77 2.94
N GLN A 455 36.49 -27.88 2.55
CA GLN A 455 37.95 -28.03 2.55
C GLN A 455 38.63 -26.98 1.65
N LEU A 456 38.05 -26.67 0.48
CA LEU A 456 38.55 -25.65 -0.44
C LEU A 456 38.45 -24.25 0.19
N VAL A 457 37.32 -23.91 0.80
CA VAL A 457 37.12 -22.63 1.51
C VAL A 457 38.16 -22.47 2.63
N GLN A 458 38.42 -23.52 3.43
CA GLN A 458 39.45 -23.47 4.47
C GLN A 458 40.85 -23.25 3.90
N LYS A 459 41.20 -23.95 2.81
CA LYS A 459 42.49 -23.78 2.14
C LYS A 459 42.68 -22.36 1.61
N ILE A 460 41.67 -21.78 0.96
CA ILE A 460 41.76 -20.41 0.43
C ILE A 460 41.88 -19.39 1.56
N LYS A 461 41.08 -19.54 2.63
CA LYS A 461 41.11 -18.64 3.78
C LYS A 461 42.50 -18.59 4.45
N ASN A 462 43.18 -19.73 4.51
CA ASN A 462 44.46 -19.87 5.21
C ASN A 462 45.70 -19.59 4.34
N LEU A 463 45.55 -19.25 3.05
CA LEU A 463 46.67 -18.86 2.20
C LEU A 463 47.32 -17.56 2.68
N GLN A 464 48.64 -17.50 2.82
CA GLN A 464 49.36 -16.27 3.13
C GLN A 464 49.89 -15.61 1.86
N GLY A 465 49.77 -14.29 1.73
CA GLY A 465 50.33 -13.51 0.62
C GLY A 465 49.49 -13.47 -0.68
N PHE A 466 48.29 -14.05 -0.70
CA PHE A 466 47.43 -14.12 -1.89
C PHE A 466 46.07 -13.41 -1.70
N GLU A 467 46.09 -12.16 -1.21
CA GLU A 467 44.87 -11.41 -0.87
C GLU A 467 43.95 -11.13 -2.08
N TYR A 468 44.53 -10.94 -3.27
CA TYR A 468 43.75 -10.79 -4.50
C TYR A 468 42.97 -12.07 -4.87
N LEU A 469 43.59 -13.24 -4.69
CA LEU A 469 42.96 -14.53 -4.93
C LEU A 469 41.86 -14.80 -3.90
N LYS A 470 42.09 -14.51 -2.62
CA LYS A 470 41.07 -14.63 -1.57
C LYS A 470 39.84 -13.79 -1.88
N THR A 471 40.06 -12.51 -2.17
CA THR A 471 38.98 -11.57 -2.51
C THR A 471 38.21 -12.06 -3.72
N SER A 472 38.91 -12.45 -4.79
CA SER A 472 38.28 -12.95 -6.03
C SER A 472 37.53 -14.26 -5.81
N PHE A 473 38.08 -15.19 -5.01
CA PHE A 473 37.44 -16.45 -4.67
C PHE A 473 36.12 -16.23 -3.92
N PHE A 474 36.13 -15.42 -2.86
CA PHE A 474 34.93 -15.21 -2.05
C PHE A 474 33.89 -14.34 -2.75
N GLN A 475 34.31 -13.40 -3.60
CA GLN A 475 33.41 -12.51 -4.32
C GLN A 475 32.74 -13.21 -5.52
N TYR A 476 33.47 -14.04 -6.26
CA TYR A 476 32.99 -14.60 -7.53
C TYR A 476 32.77 -16.11 -7.48
N LEU A 477 33.76 -16.89 -7.01
CA LEU A 477 33.74 -18.35 -7.15
C LEU A 477 32.94 -19.05 -6.05
N ASN A 478 33.02 -18.58 -4.81
CA ASN A 478 32.33 -19.18 -3.68
C ASN A 478 30.80 -19.15 -3.85
N PRO A 479 30.16 -18.04 -4.26
CA PRO A 479 28.72 -18.04 -4.57
C PRO A 479 28.34 -19.04 -5.68
N LEU A 480 29.19 -19.18 -6.72
CA LEU A 480 28.97 -20.12 -7.81
C LEU A 480 29.06 -21.58 -7.36
N LEU A 481 30.00 -21.93 -6.47
CA LEU A 481 30.13 -23.28 -5.92
C LEU A 481 28.87 -23.72 -5.17
N TYR A 482 28.25 -22.81 -4.41
CA TYR A 482 26.95 -23.07 -3.78
C TYR A 482 25.81 -23.16 -4.79
N ALA A 483 25.84 -22.37 -5.87
CA ALA A 483 24.87 -22.53 -6.95
C ALA A 483 24.99 -23.90 -7.65
N PHE A 484 26.23 -24.36 -7.93
CA PHE A 484 26.52 -25.68 -8.50
C PHE A 484 26.19 -26.84 -7.57
N LYS A 485 26.37 -26.65 -6.25
CA LYS A 485 25.94 -27.63 -5.25
C LYS A 485 24.42 -27.83 -5.31
N ASN A 486 23.67 -26.75 -5.49
CA ASN A 486 22.22 -26.74 -5.44
C ASN A 486 21.55 -26.86 -6.82
N SER A 487 22.30 -26.99 -7.91
CA SER A 487 21.73 -27.26 -9.22
C SER A 487 21.36 -28.74 -9.31
N HIS A 488 20.08 -29.04 -9.53
CA HIS A 488 19.62 -30.40 -9.80
C HIS A 488 20.42 -30.99 -10.97
N PHE A 489 20.93 -32.21 -10.81
CA PHE A 489 21.30 -33.04 -11.94
C PHE A 489 20.02 -33.31 -12.74
N ILE A 490 19.97 -32.82 -13.98
CA ILE A 490 19.10 -33.45 -14.98
C ILE A 490 19.82 -34.75 -15.30
N ASP A 491 19.25 -35.89 -14.93
CA ASP A 491 19.71 -37.18 -15.43
C ASP A 491 19.60 -37.14 -16.95
N VAL A 492 20.74 -37.24 -17.64
CA VAL A 492 20.80 -37.24 -19.11
C VAL A 492 20.50 -38.64 -19.67
N ASP A 493 20.16 -39.61 -18.83
CA ASP A 493 19.92 -41.01 -19.21
C ASP A 493 18.44 -41.41 -19.27
N ASP A 494 17.50 -40.45 -19.38
CA ASP A 494 16.15 -40.76 -19.84
C ASP A 494 16.09 -40.57 -21.37
N PRO A 495 16.28 -41.63 -22.19
CA PRO A 495 16.05 -41.49 -23.61
C PRO A 495 14.56 -41.16 -23.79
N VAL A 496 14.32 -40.09 -24.53
CA VAL A 496 13.01 -39.72 -25.04
C VAL A 496 12.35 -40.95 -25.67
N GLY A 497 11.47 -41.60 -24.91
CA GLY A 497 10.58 -42.63 -25.39
C GLY A 497 9.39 -41.98 -26.08
N GLU A 498 9.49 -41.82 -27.40
CA GLU A 498 8.32 -41.63 -28.25
C GLU A 498 7.29 -42.73 -27.97
N ASN A 499 6.02 -42.30 -27.91
CA ASN A 499 4.79 -43.10 -27.97
C ASN A 499 4.33 -43.87 -26.72
N GLY A 500 3.17 -43.44 -26.22
CA GLY A 500 2.07 -44.37 -25.91
C GLY A 500 1.86 -44.78 -24.44
N ALA A 501 0.69 -44.40 -23.93
CA ALA A 501 -0.11 -45.09 -22.91
C ALA A 501 0.45 -45.23 -21.46
N TYR A 502 -0.22 -44.53 -20.52
CA TYR A 502 -0.45 -45.04 -19.15
C TYR A 502 -1.23 -46.37 -19.18
N PRO A 503 -1.33 -47.20 -18.10
CA PRO A 503 -0.74 -47.20 -16.74
C PRO A 503 -0.28 -48.65 -16.33
N PRO A 504 -0.40 -49.17 -15.08
CA PRO A 504 -0.13 -48.68 -13.72
C PRO A 504 0.93 -49.55 -12.97
N THR A 505 1.38 -49.15 -11.78
CA THR A 505 1.37 -49.95 -10.52
C THR A 505 2.53 -49.68 -9.54
N LYS A 506 2.13 -49.55 -8.27
CA LYS A 506 2.72 -50.11 -7.04
C LYS A 506 4.21 -49.87 -6.72
N SER A 507 4.43 -49.05 -5.70
CA SER A 507 5.31 -49.37 -4.57
C SER A 507 4.56 -48.93 -3.30
N GLY A 508 4.37 -49.74 -2.26
CA GLY A 508 5.31 -50.67 -1.66
C GLY A 508 5.74 -50.12 -0.31
N SER A 509 4.79 -49.73 0.54
CA SER A 509 5.02 -49.25 1.90
C SER A 509 5.31 -50.44 2.82
N ILE A 510 6.56 -50.58 3.25
CA ILE A 510 6.93 -51.43 4.38
C ILE A 510 7.34 -50.49 5.52
N HIS A 511 6.43 -50.31 6.47
CA HIS A 511 6.75 -49.88 7.82
C HIS A 511 7.41 -51.04 8.57
N PRO A 512 8.34 -50.74 9.50
CA PRO A 512 8.28 -51.35 10.80
C PRO A 512 7.95 -50.30 11.85
N LEU A 513 6.87 -50.59 12.57
CA LEU A 513 6.59 -50.10 13.91
C LEU A 513 7.79 -50.35 14.83
N LEU A 514 8.06 -49.44 15.76
CA LEU A 514 8.20 -49.77 17.19
C LEU A 514 8.29 -48.48 18.04
N SER A 515 7.40 -48.48 19.05
CA SER A 515 7.26 -47.65 20.28
C SER A 515 7.15 -46.14 20.14
#